data_AF-A0A838R6C2-F1
#
_entry.id   AF-A0A838R6C2-F1
#
_cell.length_a   1.000
_cell.length_b   1.000
_cell.length_c   1.000
_cell.angle_alpha   90.00
_cell.angle_beta   90.00
_cell.angle_gamma   90.00
#
_symmetry.space_group_name_H-M   'P 1'
#
loop_
_entity.id
_entity.type
_entity.pdbx_description
1 polymer ?
#
loop_
_entity_poly.entity_id
_entity_poly.type
_entity_poly.pdbx_seq_one_letter_code
_entity_poly.pdbx_strand_id
1 'polypeptide(L)' 'MTVRIPKYRFHKGSGQALVEIDGRRIYLGKHNSAESREQYRRLIAALMSPSQPGPNAAPGESLRT' A
#
# COMPACT_ATOMS: atom_id res chain seq x y z
N MET A 1 -5.05 10.09 20.67
CA MET A 1 -5.02 9.03 19.64
C MET A 1 -3.76 9.20 18.82
N THR A 2 -2.81 8.28 18.93
CA THR A 2 -1.55 8.32 18.18
C THR A 2 -1.74 7.60 16.84
N VAL A 3 -1.63 8.35 15.75
CA VAL A 3 -1.64 7.77 14.39
C VAL A 3 -0.36 6.96 14.24
N ARG A 4 -0.47 5.63 14.36
CA ARG A 4 0.68 4.74 14.23
C ARG A 4 1.01 4.59 12.76
N ILE A 5 2.17 5.10 12.36
CA ILE A 5 2.66 4.95 10.99
C ILE A 5 2.84 3.44 10.71
N PRO A 6 2.10 2.86 9.76
CA PRO A 6 2.19 1.45 9.44
C PRO A 6 3.56 1.12 8.83
N LYS A 7 4.11 -0.02 9.22
CA LYS A 7 5.44 -0.43 8.79
C LYS A 7 5.37 -1.03 7.38
N TYR A 8 6.12 -0.45 6.45
CA TYR A 8 6.33 -1.04 5.13
C TYR A 8 7.11 -2.35 5.27
N ARG A 9 6.45 -3.48 4.96
CA ARG A 9 7.01 -4.82 5.07
C ARG A 9 7.19 -5.45 3.70
N PHE A 10 8.22 -6.29 3.59
CA PHE A 10 8.47 -7.10 2.41
C PHE A 10 7.94 -8.51 2.59
N HIS A 11 7.12 -8.97 1.66
CA HIS A 11 6.69 -10.35 1.58
C HIS A 11 7.68 -11.18 0.77
N LYS A 12 8.55 -11.93 1.47
CA LYS A 12 9.59 -12.75 0.84
C LYS A 12 9.04 -13.79 -0.16
N GLY A 13 7.87 -14.37 0.12
CA GLY A 13 7.31 -15.44 -0.73
C GLY A 13 6.72 -14.96 -2.06
N SER A 14 6.38 -13.68 -2.18
CA SER A 14 5.75 -13.14 -3.40
C SER A 14 6.52 -11.95 -4.01
N GLY A 15 7.53 -11.43 -3.32
CA GLY A 15 8.24 -10.24 -3.76
C GLY A 15 7.40 -8.95 -3.63
N GLN A 16 6.28 -9.01 -2.91
CA GLN A 16 5.33 -7.90 -2.79
C GLN A 16 5.57 -7.11 -1.51
N ALA A 17 5.21 -5.84 -1.53
CA ALA A 17 5.15 -5.01 -0.34
C ALA A 17 3.78 -5.13 0.31
N LEU A 18 3.79 -5.19 1.64
CA LEU A 18 2.61 -5.20 2.47
C LEU A 18 2.73 -4.16 3.57
N VAL A 19 1.60 -3.62 3.98
CA VAL A 19 1.48 -2.86 5.23
C VAL A 19 0.41 -3.49 6.10
N GLU A 20 0.62 -3.39 7.41
CA GLU A 20 -0.35 -3.87 8.39
C GLU A 20 -0.90 -2.65 9.15
N ILE A 21 -2.22 -2.45 9.05
CA ILE A 21 -2.95 -1.34 9.67
C ILE A 21 -4.11 -1.97 10.41
N ASP A 22 -4.16 -1.77 11.72
CA ASP A 22 -5.26 -2.26 12.57
C ASP A 22 -5.52 -3.78 12.42
N GLY A 23 -4.45 -4.57 12.29
CA GLY A 23 -4.55 -6.01 12.06
C GLY A 23 -4.97 -6.43 10.64
N ARG A 24 -5.23 -5.47 9.74
CA ARG A 24 -5.51 -5.72 8.32
C ARG A 24 -4.23 -5.61 7.49
N ARG A 25 -4.00 -6.61 6.65
CA ARG A 25 -2.85 -6.68 5.74
C ARG A 25 -3.26 -6.14 4.38
N ILE A 26 -2.59 -5.09 3.91
CA ILE A 26 -2.85 -4.48 2.61
C ILE A 26 -1.61 -4.68 1.73
N TYR A 27 -1.81 -5.28 0.57
CA TYR A 27 -0.76 -5.50 -0.41
C TYR A 27 -0.68 -4.29 -1.35
N LEU A 28 0.52 -3.74 -1.49
CA LEU A 28 0.79 -2.54 -2.29
C LEU A 28 1.36 -2.88 -3.67
N GLY A 29 1.45 -4.17 -4.01
CA GLY A 29 2.11 -4.65 -5.23
C GLY A 29 3.60 -4.94 -5.03
N LYS A 30 4.39 -4.88 -6.10
CA LYS A 30 5.81 -5.30 -6.08
C LYS A 30 6.66 -4.41 -5.16
N HIS A 31 7.44 -5.04 -4.30
CA HIS A 31 8.30 -4.34 -3.35
C HIS A 31 9.40 -3.56 -4.06
N ASN A 32 9.72 -2.37 -3.55
CA ASN A 32 10.67 -1.43 -4.15
C ASN A 32 10.25 -0.83 -5.50
N SER A 33 9.06 -1.12 -6.02
CA SER A 33 8.53 -0.44 -7.21
C SER A 33 8.10 1.00 -6.89
N ALA A 34 8.12 1.87 -7.91
CA ALA A 34 7.58 3.22 -7.81
C ALA A 34 6.10 3.20 -7.39
N GLU A 35 5.30 2.30 -7.99
CA GLU A 35 3.88 2.12 -7.69
C GLU A 35 3.63 1.81 -6.22
N SER A 36 4.39 0.88 -5.65
CA SER A 36 4.22 0.46 -4.26
C SER A 36 4.55 1.59 -3.26
N ARG A 37 5.55 2.43 -3.59
CA ARG A 37 5.91 3.61 -2.79
C ARG A 37 4.85 4.70 -2.91
N GLU A 38 4.25 4.86 -4.08
CA GLU A 38 3.18 5.84 -4.31
C GLU A 38 1.90 5.44 -3.58
N GLN A 39 1.51 4.16 -3.67
CA GLN A 39 0.39 3.59 -2.91
C GLN A 39 0.62 3.75 -1.41
N TYR A 40 1.84 3.46 -0.91
CA TYR A 40 2.19 3.67 0.49
C TYR A 40 1.98 5.14 0.92
N ARG A 41 2.47 6.11 0.13
CA ARG A 41 2.28 7.53 0.40
C ARG A 41 0.81 7.93 0.44
N ARG A 42 -0.01 7.48 -0.53
CA ARG A 42 -1.46 7.75 -0.55
C ARG A 42 -2.15 7.19 0.69
N LEU A 43 -1.77 5.99 1.11
CA LEU A 43 -2.33 5.30 2.26
C LEU A 43 -1.99 6.03 3.57
N ILE A 44 -0.75 6.50 3.72
CA ILE A 44 -0.31 7.35 4.84
C ILE A 44 -1.10 8.66 4.88
N ALA A 45 -1.30 9.32 3.72
CA ALA A 45 -2.04 10.57 3.63
C ALA A 45 -3.52 10.39 4.04
N ALA A 46 -4.15 9.29 3.61
CA ALA A 46 -5.51 8.93 4.02
C ALA A 46 -5.62 8.57 5.51
N LEU A 47 -4.58 7.96 6.10
CA LEU A 47 -4.52 7.68 7.54
C LEU A 47 -4.42 8.97 8.38
N MET A 48 -3.71 9.98 7.87
CA MET A 48 -3.59 11.29 8.53
C MET A 48 -4.82 12.18 8.30
N SER A 49 -5.59 11.93 7.24
CA SER A 49 -6.79 12.67 6.88
C SER A 49 -7.99 11.71 6.81
N PRO A 50 -8.73 11.48 7.91
CA PRO A 50 -9.79 10.47 8.00
C PRO A 50 -11.01 10.69 7.07
N SER A 51 -10.93 11.64 6.12
CA SER A 51 -12.04 12.13 5.32
C SER A 51 -12.08 11.64 3.86
N GLN A 52 -11.28 10.66 3.40
CA GLN A 52 -11.37 10.15 2.01
C GLN A 52 -11.26 8.61 1.85
N PRO A 53 -12.10 7.99 1.01
CA PRO A 53 -12.10 6.55 0.76
C PRO A 53 -10.85 6.12 -0.03
N GLY A 54 -10.23 5.03 0.44
CA GLY A 54 -8.99 4.49 -0.12
C GLY A 54 -9.14 4.01 -1.57
N PRO A 55 -8.18 4.33 -2.46
CA PRO A 55 -8.26 3.94 -3.85
C PRO A 55 -7.79 2.49 -3.99
N ASN A 56 -8.75 1.56 -4.08
CA ASN A 56 -8.54 0.32 -4.82
C ASN A 56 -8.83 0.58 -6.32
N ALA A 57 -8.20 1.62 -6.87
CA ALA A 57 -8.21 1.90 -8.30
C ALA A 57 -6.88 1.38 -8.86
N ALA A 58 -6.90 0.15 -9.37
CA ALA A 58 -5.86 -0.33 -10.28
C ALA A 58 -6.00 0.42 -11.62
N PRO A 59 -4.89 0.93 -12.20
CA PRO A 59 -4.82 1.14 -13.63
C PRO A 59 -3.69 0.29 -14.24
N GLY A 60 -4.08 -0.67 -15.07
CA GLY A 60 -3.23 -1.44 -16.00
C GLY A 60 -2.57 -2.67 -15.35
N GLU A 61 -2.87 -3.92 -15.69
CA GLU A 61 -3.12 -4.48 -17.02
C GLU A 61 -2.30 -3.77 -18.10
N SER A 62 -1.05 -4.20 -18.26
CA SER A 62 -0.35 -4.05 -19.54
C SER A 62 0.65 -5.17 -19.73
N LEU A 63 0.17 -6.13 -20.52
CA LEU A 63 0.87 -6.84 -21.59
C LEU A 63 1.78 -8.01 -21.17
N ARG A 64 1.13 -9.19 -21.12
CA ARG A 64 1.60 -10.32 -21.93
C ARG A 64 1.80 -9.86 -23.39
N THR A 65 3.00 -10.04 -23.93
CA THR A 65 3.30 -10.64 -25.26
C THR A 65 4.80 -10.83 -25.34
#